data_AF-A0A2W2M9P4-F1
#
_entry.id   AF-A0A2W2M9P4-F1
#
_cell.length_a   1.000
_cell.length_b   1.000
_cell.length_c   1.000
_cell.angle_alpha   90.00
_cell.angle_beta   90.00
_cell.angle_gamma   90.00
#
_symmetry.space_group_name_H-M   'P 1'
#
loop_
_entity.id
_entity.type
_entity.pdbx_description
1 polymer ?
#
loop_
_entity_poly.entity_id
_entity_poly.type
_entity_poly.pdbx_seq_one_letter_code
_entity_poly.pdbx_strand_id
1 'polypeptide(L)'
;DWYLPPELWPSLFDRSGNVGPTVWWDGRVIGAWAQRPDGEIVWRILDREGVGAEAETAIARQAESLRSLLGPTRVTPRFRTPLEKELAA
;
A
#
# COMPACT_ATOMS: atom_id res chain seq x y z
N ASP A 1 -2.78 2.15 -17.61
CA ASP A 1 -3.28 3.53 -17.73
C ASP A 1 -4.48 3.76 -16.81
N TRP A 2 -5.63 3.11 -17.02
CA TRP A 2 -6.82 3.38 -16.18
C TRP A 2 -6.75 2.86 -14.74
N TYR A 3 -6.22 1.64 -14.52
CA TYR A 3 -6.17 1.02 -13.18
C TYR A 3 -4.92 1.38 -12.38
N LEU A 4 -3.91 1.95 -13.04
CA LEU A 4 -2.63 2.30 -12.45
C LEU A 4 -2.09 3.53 -13.19
N PRO A 5 -2.32 4.73 -12.64
CA PRO A 5 -1.83 5.97 -13.23
C PRO A 5 -0.30 6.01 -13.32
N PRO A 6 0.31 6.41 -14.45
CA PRO A 6 1.76 6.52 -14.62
C PRO A 6 2.47 7.37 -13.55
N GLU A 7 1.76 8.36 -13.00
CA GLU A 7 2.27 9.30 -11.99
C GLU A 7 2.60 8.59 -10.67
N LEU A 8 1.98 7.43 -10.40
CA LEU A 8 2.25 6.64 -9.20
C LEU A 8 3.50 5.76 -9.34
N TRP A 9 3.98 5.52 -10.56
CA TRP A 9 5.04 4.55 -10.81
C TRP A 9 6.33 4.83 -10.04
N PRO A 10 6.83 6.09 -9.96
CA PRO A 10 8.05 6.39 -9.21
C PRO A 10 7.98 6.03 -7.72
N SER A 11 6.78 5.96 -7.14
CA SER A 11 6.56 5.59 -5.75
C SER A 11 6.37 4.08 -5.56
N LEU A 12 5.77 3.41 -6.54
CA LEU A 12 5.26 2.05 -6.40
C LEU A 12 6.17 0.96 -6.96
N PHE A 13 7.12 1.31 -7.82
CA PHE A 13 8.02 0.35 -8.48
C PHE A 13 9.47 0.51 -8.06
N ASP A 14 10.20 -0.60 -8.04
CA ASP A 14 11.66 -0.56 -7.99
C ASP A 14 12.26 -0.26 -9.37
N ARG A 15 13.60 -0.11 -9.45
CA ARG A 15 14.30 0.20 -10.71
C ARG A 15 14.22 -0.92 -11.76
N SER A 16 13.86 -2.13 -11.35
CA SER A 16 13.72 -3.29 -12.22
C SER A 16 12.27 -3.50 -12.68
N GLY A 17 11.34 -2.65 -12.23
CA GLY A 17 9.93 -2.74 -12.59
C GLY A 17 9.11 -3.69 -11.72
N ASN A 18 9.61 -4.10 -10.55
CA ASN A 18 8.81 -4.86 -9.58
C ASN A 18 7.94 -3.91 -8.75
N VAL A 19 6.69 -4.30 -8.51
CA VAL A 19 5.75 -3.54 -7.68
C VAL A 19 5.81 -3.99 -6.21
N GLY A 20 5.66 -3.03 -5.30
CA GLY A 20 5.50 -3.28 -3.88
C GLY A 20 4.04 -3.60 -3.49
N PRO A 21 3.74 -3.69 -2.19
CA PRO A 21 2.37 -3.86 -1.72
C PRO A 21 1.52 -2.62 -2.06
N THR A 22 0.37 -2.82 -2.69
CA THR A 22 -0.49 -1.74 -3.23
C THR A 22 -1.82 -1.67 -2.49
N VAL A 23 -2.39 -0.46 -2.43
CA VAL A 23 -3.76 -0.19 -1.96
C VAL A 23 -4.66 0.01 -3.17
N TRP A 24 -5.81 -0.68 -3.17
CA TRP A 24 -6.76 -0.68 -4.27
C TRP A 24 -8.11 -0.13 -3.83
N TRP A 25 -8.75 0.62 -4.72
CA TRP A 25 -10.13 1.10 -4.57
C TRP A 25 -10.82 1.11 -5.94
N ASP A 26 -12.03 0.56 -6.02
CA ASP A 26 -12.82 0.48 -7.26
C ASP A 26 -12.03 0.01 -8.51
N GLY A 27 -11.18 -1.01 -8.31
CA GLY A 27 -10.37 -1.58 -9.39
C GLY A 27 -9.14 -0.76 -9.79
N ARG A 28 -8.83 0.33 -9.09
CA ARG A 28 -7.66 1.18 -9.31
C ARG A 28 -6.67 1.07 -8.16
N VAL A 29 -5.38 1.09 -8.49
CA VAL A 29 -4.30 1.32 -7.53
C VAL A 29 -4.32 2.80 -7.15
N ILE A 30 -4.52 3.07 -5.87
CA ILE A 30 -4.57 4.44 -5.34
C ILE A 30 -3.40 4.74 -4.40
N GLY A 31 -2.56 3.76 -4.08
CA GLY A 31 -1.47 3.94 -3.13
C GLY A 31 -0.73 2.65 -2.78
N ALA A 32 -0.05 2.65 -1.63
CA ALA A 32 0.71 1.50 -1.12
C ALA A 32 0.55 1.33 0.38
N TRP A 33 0.93 0.16 0.86
CA TRP A 33 1.00 -0.17 2.27
C TRP A 33 2.33 -0.85 2.61
N ALA A 34 2.67 -0.84 3.89
CA ALA A 34 3.83 -1.53 4.44
C ALA A 34 3.53 -2.06 5.85
N GLN A 35 4.38 -2.95 6.34
CA GLN A 35 4.37 -3.39 7.72
C GLN A 35 5.56 -2.78 8.46
N ARG A 36 5.31 -2.10 9.57
CA ARG A 36 6.36 -1.57 10.47
C ARG A 36 6.99 -2.69 11.30
N PRO A 37 8.18 -2.45 11.91
CA PRO A 37 8.84 -3.44 12.76
C PRO A 37 7.97 -3.94 13.93
N ASP A 38 7.12 -3.07 14.49
CA ASP A 38 6.17 -3.40 15.55
C ASP A 38 4.95 -4.21 15.07
N GLY A 39 4.79 -4.39 13.76
CA GLY A 39 3.71 -5.14 13.13
C GLY A 39 2.51 -4.30 12.72
N GLU A 40 2.54 -2.98 12.91
CA GLU A 40 1.50 -2.09 12.39
C GLU A 40 1.45 -2.16 10.86
N ILE A 41 0.23 -2.25 10.31
CA ILE A 41 -0.02 -2.13 8.88
C ILE A 41 -0.34 -0.66 8.59
N VAL A 42 0.59 0.00 7.92
CA VAL A 42 0.46 1.42 7.55
C VAL A 42 0.25 1.54 6.05
N TRP A 43 -0.49 2.56 5.64
CA TRP A 43 -0.85 2.77 4.25
C TRP A 43 -0.89 4.26 3.91
N ARG A 44 -0.76 4.56 2.62
CA ARG A 44 -0.87 5.91 2.10
C ARG A 44 -1.59 5.91 0.77
N ILE A 45 -2.57 6.80 0.65
CA ILE A 45 -3.25 7.13 -0.60
C ILE A 45 -2.46 8.23 -1.31
N LEU A 46 -2.07 7.96 -2.55
CA LEU A 46 -1.36 8.88 -3.44
C LEU A 46 -2.30 9.49 -4.48
N ASP A 47 -3.20 8.68 -5.05
CA ASP A 47 -4.26 9.14 -5.94
C ASP A 47 -5.57 9.27 -5.16
N ARG A 48 -6.08 10.50 -5.06
CA ARG A 48 -7.30 10.82 -4.32
C ARG A 48 -8.52 10.95 -5.21
N GLU A 49 -8.37 10.77 -6.53
CA GLU A 49 -9.50 10.86 -7.46
C GLU A 49 -10.55 9.80 -7.14
N GLY A 50 -11.78 10.23 -6.84
CA GLY A 50 -12.88 9.32 -6.48
C GLY A 50 -12.75 8.67 -5.10
N VAL A 51 -11.75 9.06 -4.30
CA VAL A 51 -11.51 8.51 -2.95
C VAL A 51 -12.17 9.42 -1.91
N GLY A 52 -13.20 8.89 -1.25
CA GLY A 52 -13.88 9.57 -0.13
C GLY A 52 -13.63 8.89 1.23
N ALA A 53 -14.31 9.37 2.27
CA ALA A 53 -14.22 8.83 3.62
C ALA A 53 -14.59 7.33 3.73
N GLU A 54 -15.45 6.85 2.83
CA GLU A 54 -15.79 5.43 2.73
C GLU A 54 -14.57 4.57 2.38
N ALA A 55 -13.78 5.01 1.39
CA ALA A 55 -12.57 4.32 0.98
C ALA A 55 -11.55 4.28 2.12
N GLU A 56 -11.31 5.42 2.79
CA GLU A 56 -10.39 5.47 3.95
C GLU A 56 -10.84 4.54 5.08
N THR A 57 -12.14 4.50 5.36
CA THR A 57 -12.72 3.59 6.37
C THR A 57 -12.55 2.12 5.96
N ALA A 58 -12.79 1.79 4.69
CA ALA A 58 -12.62 0.44 4.17
C ALA A 58 -11.16 -0.02 4.23
N ILE A 59 -10.22 0.84 3.83
CA ILE A 59 -8.78 0.56 3.87
C ILE A 59 -8.32 0.36 5.31
N ALA A 60 -8.73 1.22 6.25
CA ALA A 60 -8.39 1.07 7.67
C ALA A 60 -8.88 -0.27 8.25
N ARG A 61 -10.11 -0.69 7.90
CA ARG A 61 -10.65 -2.00 8.31
C ARG A 61 -9.87 -3.17 7.72
N GLN A 62 -9.47 -3.07 6.45
CA GLN A 62 -8.67 -4.10 5.80
C GLN A 62 -7.24 -4.16 6.39
N ALA A 63 -6.64 -3.02 6.71
CA ALA A 63 -5.34 -2.96 7.37
C ALA A 63 -5.36 -3.68 8.73
N GLU A 64 -6.39 -3.46 9.55
CA GLU A 64 -6.53 -4.17 10.83
C GLU A 64 -6.81 -5.67 10.64
N SER A 65 -7.63 -6.03 9.65
CA SER A 65 -7.91 -7.43 9.31
C SER A 65 -6.63 -8.16 8.88
N LEU A 66 -5.81 -7.52 8.05
CA LEU A 66 -4.51 -8.05 7.61
C LEU A 66 -3.54 -8.16 8.79
N ARG A 67 -3.49 -7.16 9.67
CA ARG A 67 -2.68 -7.19 10.89
C ARG A 67 -3.05 -8.37 11.78
N SER A 68 -4.35 -8.59 11.99
CA SER A 68 -4.87 -9.73 12.74
C SER A 68 -4.49 -11.06 12.11
N LEU A 69 -4.60 -11.17 10.78
CA LEU A 69 -4.24 -12.37 10.02
C LEU A 69 -2.75 -12.72 10.13
N LEU A 70 -1.87 -11.72 10.05
CA LEU A 70 -0.42 -11.92 10.14
C LEU A 70 0.05 -12.23 11.57
N GLY A 71 -0.65 -11.68 12.57
CA GLY A 71 -0.34 -11.85 13.98
C GLY A 71 1.11 -11.44 14.31
N PRO A 72 1.93 -12.33 14.90
CA PRO A 72 3.33 -12.03 15.22
C PRO A 72 4.25 -12.04 13.99
N THR A 73 3.78 -12.50 12.83
CA THR A 73 4.61 -12.61 11.62
C THR A 73 4.98 -11.22 11.11
N ARG A 74 6.24 -11.07 10.69
CA ARG A 74 6.75 -9.88 10.00
C ARG A 74 7.10 -10.24 8.56
N VAL A 75 6.41 -9.61 7.62
CA VAL A 75 6.62 -9.82 6.19
C VAL A 75 7.43 -8.67 5.65
N THR A 76 8.64 -8.97 5.17
CA THR A 76 9.45 -8.02 4.42
C THR A 76 9.32 -8.31 2.93
N PRO A 77 8.82 -7.37 2.10
CA PRO A 77 8.77 -7.57 0.66
C PRO A 77 10.15 -7.83 0.10
N ARG A 78 10.28 -8.83 -0.78
CA ARG A 78 11.54 -9.13 -1.48
C ARG A 78 11.98 -7.95 -2.35
N PHE A 79 11.01 -7.30 -3.00
CA PHE A 79 11.21 -6.13 -3.82
C PHE A 79 10.68 -4.90 -3.08
N ARG A 80 11.59 -4.23 -2.38
CA ARG A 80 11.30 -3.06 -1.56
C ARG A 80 11.20 -1.82 -2.47
N THR A 81 10.05 -1.16 -2.52
CA THR A 81 9.80 -0.01 -3.39
C THR A 81 9.88 1.31 -2.61
N PRO A 82 10.04 2.48 -3.28
CA PRO A 82 10.29 3.74 -2.59
C PRO A 82 9.28 4.08 -1.49
N LEU A 83 7.98 4.02 -1.79
CA LEU A 83 6.95 4.33 -0.80
C LEU A 83 6.85 3.26 0.30
N GLU A 84 7.02 1.98 -0.05
CA GLU A 84 7.02 0.91 0.95
C GLU A 84 8.16 1.09 1.97
N LYS A 85 9.36 1.49 1.52
CA LYS A 85 10.50 1.77 2.42
C LYS A 85 10.22 2.96 3.33
N GLU A 86 9.61 4.01 2.80
CA GLU A 86 9.24 5.19 3.57
C GLU A 86 8.23 4.85 4.66
N LEU A 87 7.23 4.03 4.34
CA LEU A 87 6.18 3.63 5.28
C LEU A 87 6.67 2.63 6.35
N ALA A 88 7.57 1.72 5.98
CA ALA A 88 8.12 0.71 6.88
C ALA A 88 9.18 1.25 7.86
N ALA A 89 9.60 2.51 7.71
CA ALA A 89 10.58 3.15 8.58
C ALA A 89 10.06 3.38 10.01
#